data_AF-B0RTM4-F1
#
_entry.id   AF-B0RTM4-F1
#
_cell.length_a   1.000
_cell.length_b   1.000
_cell.length_c   1.000
_cell.angle_alpha   90.00
_cell.angle_beta   90.00
_cell.angle_gamma   90.00
#
_symmetry.space_group_name_H-M   'P 1'
#
loop_
_entity.id
_entity.type
_entity.pdbx_description
1 polymer ?
#
loop_
_entity_poly.entity_id
_entity_poly.type
_entity_poly.pdbx_seq_one_letter_code
_entity_poly.pdbx_strand_id
1 'polypeptide(L)'
;MITSTASVVSFIHPSGVTSPCGEAPGFFPGGLMSTITCDTPRCALDKSAWRALCETAAAQAMKGCGLSHDYYVERFSSAIDTQVGRLPESQRAQALQIAQKWDYATPAARQEAQDCNAENGYCSHGIELGYCPAGCDSY
;
A
#
# COMPACT_ATOMS: atom_id res chain seq x y z
N MET A 1 -11.56 -25.36 -27.11
CA MET A 1 -10.40 -25.40 -26.21
C MET A 1 -9.64 -24.09 -26.41
N ILE A 2 -9.86 -23.10 -25.55
CA ILE A 2 -9.17 -21.82 -25.61
C ILE A 2 -8.15 -21.81 -24.46
N THR A 3 -6.86 -21.91 -24.81
CA THR A 3 -5.77 -21.79 -23.85
C THR A 3 -5.55 -20.30 -23.56
N SER A 4 -6.09 -19.84 -22.44
CA SER A 4 -5.83 -18.51 -21.89
C SER A 4 -4.46 -18.50 -21.23
N THR A 5 -3.44 -18.09 -21.97
CA THR A 5 -2.11 -17.84 -21.40
C THR A 5 -2.16 -16.56 -20.59
N ALA A 6 -2.22 -16.67 -19.26
CA ALA A 6 -1.99 -15.55 -18.36
C ALA A 6 -0.55 -15.07 -18.55
N SER A 7 -0.41 -13.88 -19.12
CA SER A 7 0.88 -13.19 -19.22
C SER A 7 1.23 -12.70 -17.82
N VAL A 8 2.12 -13.43 -17.16
CA VAL A 8 2.81 -12.95 -15.95
C VAL A 8 3.76 -11.84 -16.40
N VAL A 9 3.28 -10.60 -16.33
CA VAL A 9 4.19 -9.45 -16.35
C VAL A 9 4.88 -9.41 -15.00
N SER A 10 5.99 -10.14 -14.91
CA SER A 10 6.95 -9.95 -13.83
C SER A 10 7.55 -8.56 -13.98
N PHE A 11 7.05 -7.60 -13.20
CA PHE A 11 7.73 -6.32 -13.06
C PHE A 11 8.98 -6.54 -12.21
N ILE A 12 10.13 -6.57 -12.90
CA ILE A 12 11.43 -6.30 -12.29
C ILE A 12 11.42 -4.79 -12.01
N HIS A 13 11.24 -4.39 -10.75
CA HIS A 13 11.51 -3.02 -10.34
C HIS A 13 13.03 -2.78 -10.41
N PRO A 14 13.51 -1.73 -11.08
CA PRO A 14 14.86 -1.26 -10.87
C PRO A 14 14.95 -0.72 -9.44
N SER A 15 15.62 -1.46 -8.56
CA SER A 15 16.11 -0.93 -7.29
C SER A 15 16.95 0.30 -7.57
N GLY A 16 16.57 1.46 -7.04
CA GLY A 16 17.48 2.62 -7.02
C GLY A 16 16.84 4.00 -7.10
N VAL A 17 16.07 4.39 -6.09
CA VAL A 17 16.24 5.69 -5.42
C VAL A 17 15.96 5.42 -3.95
N THR A 18 17.02 5.35 -3.16
CA THR A 18 16.92 5.40 -1.70
C THR A 18 16.52 6.81 -1.32
N SER A 19 15.29 6.97 -0.81
CA SER A 19 14.88 8.21 -0.14
C SER A 19 15.78 8.44 1.09
N PRO A 20 16.28 9.67 1.34
CA PRO A 20 17.29 9.95 2.36
C PRO A 20 16.79 9.88 3.81
N CYS A 21 15.51 9.59 4.02
CA CYS A 21 14.89 9.65 5.33
C CYS A 21 14.65 8.24 5.89
N GLY A 22 15.56 7.79 6.77
CA GLY A 22 15.17 6.89 7.86
C GLY A 22 16.19 5.83 8.26
N GLU A 23 16.71 5.94 9.50
CA GLU A 23 16.67 4.83 10.47
C GLU A 23 17.18 5.25 11.86
N ALA A 24 16.42 4.88 12.91
CA ALA A 24 16.97 4.52 14.23
C ALA A 24 15.99 3.62 15.01
N PRO A 25 16.49 2.66 15.82
CA PRO A 25 15.69 1.57 16.40
C PRO A 25 15.34 1.77 17.89
N GLY A 26 14.27 1.11 18.33
CA GLY A 26 13.87 1.02 19.74
C GLY A 26 13.42 -0.38 20.12
N PHE A 27 14.31 -1.13 20.76
CA PHE A 27 14.13 -2.43 21.39
C PHE A 27 13.47 -2.28 22.79
N PHE A 28 12.74 -3.31 23.27
CA PHE A 28 12.94 -4.02 24.56
C PHE A 28 11.66 -4.84 24.95
N PRO A 29 11.79 -5.91 25.77
CA PRO A 29 10.93 -7.10 25.72
C PRO A 29 10.04 -7.36 26.96
N GLY A 30 9.09 -8.31 26.81
CA GLY A 30 8.69 -9.25 27.89
C GLY A 30 7.21 -9.25 28.31
N GLY A 31 6.59 -10.44 28.42
CA GLY A 31 5.48 -10.67 29.37
C GLY A 31 4.29 -11.55 28.96
N LEU A 32 4.45 -12.87 29.12
CA LEU A 32 3.47 -13.92 29.53
C LEU A 32 2.23 -14.30 28.67
N MET A 33 2.15 -15.61 28.44
CA MET A 33 1.09 -16.40 27.79
C MET A 33 -0.30 -16.33 28.45
N SER A 34 -1.33 -16.28 27.61
CA SER A 34 -2.68 -16.81 27.92
C SER A 34 -3.23 -17.53 26.70
N THR A 35 -3.23 -18.86 26.72
CA THR A 35 -3.76 -19.70 25.63
C THR A 35 -5.27 -19.80 25.75
N ILE A 36 -5.98 -18.84 25.15
CA ILE A 36 -7.40 -18.98 24.84
C ILE A 36 -7.47 -19.77 23.53
N THR A 37 -7.79 -21.06 23.61
CA THR A 37 -8.13 -21.87 22.43
C THR A 37 -9.55 -21.53 22.02
N CYS A 38 -9.72 -20.45 21.26
CA CYS A 38 -10.94 -20.21 20.52
C CYS A 38 -10.90 -21.04 19.23
N ASP A 39 -11.92 -21.88 19.06
CA ASP A 39 -12.15 -22.67 17.86
C ASP A 39 -12.19 -21.73 16.63
N THR A 40 -11.16 -21.82 15.78
CA THR A 40 -10.75 -20.76 14.83
C THR A 40 -11.20 -21.09 13.40
N PRO A 41 -12.41 -20.65 13.01
CA PRO A 41 -12.64 -20.23 11.61
C PRO A 41 -12.93 -18.73 11.48
N ARG A 42 -13.44 -18.05 12.53
CA ARG A 42 -13.81 -16.62 12.47
C ARG A 42 -12.67 -15.65 12.83
N CYS A 43 -11.59 -16.13 13.42
CA CYS A 43 -10.44 -15.29 13.80
C CYS A 43 -9.35 -15.20 12.72
N ALA A 44 -9.32 -16.12 11.76
CA ALA A 44 -8.28 -16.15 10.73
C ALA A 44 -8.72 -15.37 9.48
N LEU A 45 -7.83 -14.50 8.98
CA LEU A 45 -8.02 -13.85 7.69
C LEU A 45 -7.93 -14.89 6.55
N ASP A 46 -8.88 -14.89 5.63
CA ASP A 46 -8.72 -15.61 4.36
C ASP A 46 -7.64 -14.92 3.53
N LYS A 47 -6.43 -15.47 3.58
CA LYS A 47 -5.25 -14.89 2.94
C LYS A 47 -5.36 -14.91 1.42
N SER A 48 -6.01 -15.90 0.83
CA SER A 48 -6.17 -15.99 -0.63
C SER A 48 -7.16 -14.94 -1.14
N ALA A 49 -8.31 -14.81 -0.49
CA ALA A 49 -9.28 -13.77 -0.82
C ALA A 49 -8.69 -12.38 -0.62
N TRP A 50 -7.95 -12.17 0.48
CA TRP A 50 -7.28 -10.90 0.74
C TRP A 50 -6.22 -10.55 -0.31
N ARG A 51 -5.41 -11.52 -0.77
CA ARG A 51 -4.46 -11.29 -1.86
C ARG A 51 -5.15 -10.94 -3.17
N ALA A 52 -6.25 -11.61 -3.52
CA ALA A 52 -7.01 -11.29 -4.73
C ALA A 52 -7.62 -9.88 -4.67
N LEU A 53 -8.05 -9.45 -3.48
CA LEU A 53 -8.48 -8.07 -3.24
C LEU A 53 -7.32 -7.09 -3.46
N CYS A 54 -6.14 -7.35 -2.88
CA CYS A 54 -4.96 -6.49 -3.05
C CYS A 54 -4.56 -6.39 -4.54
N GLU A 55 -4.54 -7.51 -5.26
CA GLU A 55 -4.26 -7.56 -6.70
C GLU A 55 -5.23 -6.66 -7.49
N THR A 56 -6.53 -6.73 -7.16
CA THR A 56 -7.57 -5.92 -7.81
C THR A 56 -7.39 -4.43 -7.50
N ALA A 57 -7.14 -4.08 -6.23
CA ALA A 57 -6.92 -2.71 -5.81
C ALA A 57 -5.66 -2.11 -6.45
N ALA A 58 -4.57 -2.86 -6.53
CA ALA A 58 -3.34 -2.46 -7.20
C ALA A 58 -3.57 -2.22 -8.69
N ALA A 59 -4.25 -3.14 -9.39
CA ALA A 59 -4.59 -2.98 -10.79
C ALA A 59 -5.48 -1.74 -11.05
N GLN A 60 -6.38 -1.40 -10.12
CA GLN A 60 -7.18 -0.18 -10.20
C GLN A 60 -6.38 1.09 -9.94
N ALA A 61 -5.46 1.07 -8.96
CA ALA A 61 -4.56 2.18 -8.68
C ALA A 61 -3.65 2.49 -9.88
N MET A 62 -3.07 1.46 -10.50
CA MET A 62 -2.21 1.59 -11.69
C MET A 62 -2.89 2.27 -12.87
N LYS A 63 -4.18 1.98 -13.13
CA LYS A 63 -4.89 2.52 -14.30
C LYS A 63 -5.10 4.03 -14.27
N GLY A 64 -4.97 4.65 -13.11
CA GLY A 64 -5.22 6.08 -12.96
C GLY A 64 -4.18 6.82 -12.13
N CYS A 65 -2.99 6.26 -11.96
CA CYS A 65 -1.90 6.92 -11.23
C CYS A 65 -1.08 7.90 -12.10
N GLY A 66 -1.39 8.03 -13.40
CA GLY A 66 -0.62 8.91 -14.29
C GLY A 66 0.87 8.52 -14.40
N LEU A 67 1.19 7.24 -14.19
CA LEU A 67 2.54 6.69 -14.06
C LEU A 67 3.35 7.22 -12.87
N SER A 68 2.73 7.93 -11.93
CA SER A 68 3.36 8.31 -10.67
C SER A 68 3.28 7.16 -9.65
N HIS A 69 4.43 6.83 -9.08
CA HIS A 69 4.53 5.85 -7.99
C HIS A 69 3.85 6.36 -6.71
N ASP A 70 4.11 7.60 -6.32
CA ASP A 70 3.50 8.21 -5.12
C ASP A 70 1.97 8.21 -5.21
N TYR A 71 1.44 8.53 -6.39
CA TYR A 71 -0.01 8.50 -6.58
C TYR A 71 -0.56 7.07 -6.63
N TYR A 72 0.19 6.11 -7.15
CA TYR A 72 -0.17 4.69 -7.04
C TYR A 72 -0.25 4.27 -5.56
N VAL A 73 0.77 4.55 -4.76
CA VAL A 73 0.84 4.21 -3.34
C VAL A 73 -0.30 4.86 -2.56
N GLU A 74 -0.59 6.13 -2.83
CA GLU A 74 -1.72 6.86 -2.24
C GLU A 74 -3.05 6.15 -2.51
N ARG A 75 -3.36 5.89 -3.78
CA ARG A 75 -4.62 5.26 -4.20
C ARG A 75 -4.76 3.85 -3.68
N PHE A 76 -3.70 3.04 -3.81
CA PHE A 76 -3.69 1.67 -3.35
C PHE A 76 -3.89 1.61 -1.83
N SER A 77 -3.08 2.35 -1.07
CA SER A 77 -3.12 2.31 0.39
C SER A 77 -4.44 2.82 0.95
N SER A 78 -5.00 3.90 0.39
CA SER A 78 -6.32 4.42 0.78
C SER A 78 -7.45 3.39 0.53
N ALA A 79 -7.38 2.64 -0.58
CA ALA A 79 -8.30 1.55 -0.85
C ALA A 79 -8.14 0.40 0.16
N ILE A 80 -6.91 0.04 0.52
CA ILE A 80 -6.63 -0.98 1.53
C ILE A 80 -7.10 -0.54 2.92
N ASP A 81 -6.86 0.71 3.33
CA ASP A 81 -7.32 1.27 4.61
C ASP A 81 -8.84 1.12 4.76
N THR A 82 -9.58 1.43 3.69
CA THR A 82 -11.04 1.26 3.65
C THR A 82 -11.47 -0.19 3.89
N GLN A 83 -10.75 -1.16 3.32
CA GLN A 83 -11.10 -2.58 3.46
C GLN A 83 -10.66 -3.15 4.81
N VAL A 84 -9.49 -2.73 5.31
CA VAL A 84 -8.99 -3.09 6.65
C VAL A 84 -9.92 -2.57 7.75
N GLY A 85 -10.49 -1.38 7.59
CA GLY A 85 -11.50 -0.84 8.51
C GLY A 85 -12.73 -1.73 8.68
N ARG A 86 -13.05 -2.57 7.69
CA ARG A 86 -14.18 -3.52 7.72
C ARG A 86 -13.82 -4.86 8.34
N LEU A 87 -12.52 -5.15 8.51
CA LEU A 87 -12.06 -6.40 9.12
C LEU A 87 -12.13 -6.33 10.66
N PRO A 88 -12.32 -7.48 11.33
CA PRO A 88 -12.09 -7.60 12.77
C PRO A 88 -10.69 -7.13 13.14
N GLU A 89 -10.56 -6.46 14.28
CA GLU A 89 -9.29 -5.86 14.74
C GLU A 89 -8.14 -6.87 14.77
N SER A 90 -8.42 -8.11 15.18
CA SER A 90 -7.46 -9.22 15.22
C SER A 90 -6.87 -9.59 13.85
N GLN A 91 -7.53 -9.25 12.75
CA GLN A 91 -7.10 -9.58 11.39
C GLN A 91 -6.36 -8.42 10.70
N ARG A 92 -6.53 -7.18 11.19
CA ARG A 92 -6.04 -5.96 10.51
C ARG A 92 -4.52 -5.95 10.32
N ALA A 93 -3.77 -6.30 11.37
CA ALA A 93 -2.32 -6.34 11.30
C ALA A 93 -1.81 -7.33 10.24
N GLN A 94 -2.42 -8.52 10.17
CA GLN A 94 -2.06 -9.53 9.16
C GLN A 94 -2.46 -9.09 7.74
N ALA A 95 -3.61 -8.42 7.60
CA ALA A 95 -4.06 -7.88 6.33
C ALA A 95 -3.08 -6.83 5.77
N LEU A 96 -2.64 -5.89 6.62
CA LEU A 96 -1.66 -4.87 6.27
C LEU A 96 -0.29 -5.48 5.93
N GLN A 97 0.15 -6.50 6.67
CA GLN A 97 1.39 -7.22 6.35
C GLN A 97 1.36 -7.86 4.96
N ILE A 98 0.22 -8.41 4.54
CA ILE A 98 0.07 -8.97 3.19
C ILE A 98 0.10 -7.85 2.13
N ALA A 99 -0.53 -6.71 2.42
CA ALA A 99 -0.61 -5.57 1.50
C ALA A 99 0.75 -4.91 1.22
N GLN A 100 1.74 -5.07 2.11
CA GLN A 100 3.12 -4.59 1.89
C GLN A 100 3.76 -5.14 0.62
N LYS A 101 3.31 -6.30 0.10
CA LYS A 101 3.77 -6.83 -1.20
C LYS A 101 3.47 -5.89 -2.39
N TRP A 102 2.50 -4.99 -2.23
CA TRP A 102 2.07 -4.01 -3.23
C TRP A 102 2.37 -2.57 -2.80
N ASP A 103 3.37 -2.40 -1.93
CA ASP A 103 3.86 -1.09 -1.47
C ASP A 103 2.84 -0.29 -0.63
N TYR A 104 2.02 -1.00 0.16
CA TYR A 104 1.16 -0.34 1.15
C TYR A 104 1.98 0.59 2.06
N ALA A 105 1.52 1.83 2.19
CA ALA A 105 2.07 2.84 3.10
C ALA A 105 1.01 3.31 4.10
N THR A 106 1.42 3.52 5.35
CA THR A 106 0.53 4.03 6.40
C THR A 106 0.04 5.45 6.07
N PRO A 107 -1.11 5.88 6.60
CA PRO A 107 -1.59 7.25 6.40
C PRO A 107 -0.55 8.32 6.77
N ALA A 108 0.21 8.11 7.85
CA ALA A 108 1.26 9.04 8.27
C ALA A 108 2.41 9.12 7.27
N ALA A 109 2.92 7.99 6.77
CA ALA A 109 3.99 7.97 5.78
C ALA A 109 3.56 8.60 4.44
N ARG A 110 2.30 8.41 4.06
CA ARG A 110 1.73 9.04 2.86
C ARG A 110 1.59 10.56 3.02
N GLN A 111 1.19 11.03 4.20
CA GLN A 111 1.14 12.47 4.49
C GLN A 111 2.53 13.10 4.41
N GLU A 112 3.55 12.47 5.00
CA GLU A 112 4.93 12.95 4.92
C GLU A 112 5.42 13.06 3.47
N ALA A 113 5.10 12.07 2.62
CA ALA A 113 5.41 12.13 1.19
C ALA A 113 4.68 13.30 0.49
N GLN A 114 3.41 13.55 0.82
CA GLN A 114 2.66 14.67 0.26
C GLN A 114 3.22 16.03 0.69
N ASP A 115 3.62 16.16 1.96
CA ASP A 115 4.22 17.39 2.50
C ASP A 115 5.56 17.66 1.80
N CYS A 116 6.41 16.63 1.67
CA CYS A 116 7.66 16.71 0.92
C CYS A 116 7.41 17.10 -0.55
N ASN A 117 6.41 16.51 -1.21
CA ASN A 117 6.05 16.88 -2.59
C ASN A 117 5.67 18.36 -2.70
N ALA A 118 4.86 18.87 -1.78
CA ALA A 118 4.46 20.27 -1.75
C ALA A 118 5.66 21.22 -1.52
N GLU A 119 6.60 20.86 -0.65
CA GLU A 119 7.82 21.63 -0.39
C GLU A 119 8.79 21.67 -1.58
N ASN A 120 8.71 20.68 -2.48
CA ASN A 120 9.67 20.49 -3.57
C ASN A 120 9.10 20.80 -4.98
N GLY A 121 7.92 21.40 -5.08
CA GLY A 121 7.32 21.82 -6.36
C GLY A 121 6.58 20.70 -7.12
N TYR A 122 6.18 19.65 -6.41
CA TYR A 122 5.35 18.57 -6.92
C TYR A 122 3.90 18.72 -6.44
N CYS A 123 2.94 18.28 -7.23
CA CYS A 123 1.56 18.16 -6.78
C CYS A 123 1.40 16.98 -5.82
N SER A 124 0.23 16.86 -5.17
CA SER A 124 -0.09 15.73 -4.28
C SER A 124 -0.08 14.36 -4.98
N HIS A 125 -0.04 14.33 -6.32
CA HIS A 125 0.15 13.12 -7.11
C HIS A 125 1.63 12.77 -7.33
N GLY A 126 2.59 13.50 -6.74
CA GLY A 126 4.03 13.28 -6.93
C GLY A 126 4.52 13.57 -8.35
N ILE A 127 3.84 14.48 -9.07
CA ILE A 127 4.22 14.93 -10.41
C ILE A 127 4.51 16.42 -10.33
N GLU A 128 5.56 16.88 -11.02
CA GLU A 128 5.92 18.30 -11.07
C GLU A 128 4.71 19.17 -11.47
N LEU A 129 4.54 20.30 -10.79
CA LEU A 129 3.45 21.24 -11.08
C LEU A 129 3.50 21.70 -12.54
N GLY A 130 2.34 21.76 -13.19
CA GLY A 130 2.21 22.07 -14.62
C GLY A 130 2.41 20.89 -15.56
N TYR A 131 2.86 19.73 -15.06
CA TYR A 131 3.07 18.51 -15.87
C TYR A 131 2.09 17.38 -15.53
N CYS A 132 1.29 17.54 -14.49
CA CYS A 132 0.34 16.52 -14.08
C CYS A 132 -0.81 16.39 -15.09
N PRO A 133 -1.11 15.20 -15.63
CA PRO A 133 -2.22 15.00 -16.58
C PRO A 133 -3.60 15.25 -15.98
N ALA A 134 -3.69 15.39 -14.65
CA ALA A 134 -4.90 15.81 -13.95
C ALA A 134 -5.10 17.34 -13.94
N GLY A 135 -4.17 18.14 -14.51
CA GLY A 135 -4.23 19.60 -14.53
C GLY A 135 -3.81 20.25 -13.21
N CYS A 136 -2.79 19.71 -12.55
CA CYS A 136 -2.23 20.32 -11.33
C CYS A 136 -1.20 21.39 -11.70
N ASP A 137 -1.67 22.60 -11.97
CA ASP A 137 -0.85 23.63 -12.66
C ASP A 137 -0.26 24.68 -11.70
N SER A 138 -0.78 24.83 -10.49
CA SER A 138 -0.26 25.65 -9.37
C SER A 138 -1.29 25.72 -8.22
N TYR A 139 -0.86 26.17 -7.03
CA TYR A 139 -1.74 26.60 -5.93
C TYR A 139 -2.34 27.98 -6.20
#